data_AF-A0A7C6RYU6-F1
#
_entry.id   AF-A0A7C6RYU6-F1
#
_cell.length_a   1.000
_cell.length_b   1.000
_cell.length_c   1.000
_cell.angle_alpha   90.00
_cell.angle_beta   90.00
_cell.angle_gamma   90.00
#
_symmetry.space_group_name_H-M   'P 1'
#
loop_
_entity.id
_entity.type
_entity.pdbx_description
1 polymer ?
#
loop_
_entity_poly.entity_id
_entity_poly.type
_entity_poly.pdbx_seq_one_letter_code
_entity_poly.pdbx_strand_id
1 'polypeptide(L)'
;MNDSKPNAERSILDREPRELTPHVARNAELVDHTLTRAHANLIRRLFPGELERIVRAHELEQIKTGFDYRRRILHMAVETKLQAVEEMCNHLLVTGKSEIRRERQEFFAGQSLKLQVAMDECAEAFNRQIDGRFQRLDTLRHEYLRRKEEERLLKAVEQFHAMLDELAAEFVAIIHEGVNR
;
A
#
# COMPACT_ATOMS: atom_id res chain seq x y z
N MET A 1 7.08 -32.46 39.38
CA MET A 1 7.50 -31.07 39.74
C MET A 1 9.01 -31.05 39.58
N ASN A 2 9.66 -30.34 38.66
CA ASN A 2 9.25 -29.35 37.66
C ASN A 2 10.12 -29.57 36.42
N ASP A 3 9.48 -29.72 35.26
CA ASP A 3 10.09 -29.55 33.95
C ASP A 3 10.41 -28.06 33.74
N SER A 4 11.68 -27.73 33.49
CA SER A 4 12.08 -26.41 33.00
C SER A 4 12.50 -26.54 31.55
N LYS A 5 11.53 -26.38 30.63
CA LYS A 5 11.77 -26.05 29.22
C LYS A 5 12.06 -24.54 29.07
N PRO A 6 12.37 -24.06 27.87
CA PRO A 6 13.70 -23.69 27.40
C PRO A 6 13.93 -22.17 27.56
N ASN A 7 15.19 -21.77 27.69
CA ASN A 7 15.53 -20.34 27.74
C ASN A 7 15.18 -19.67 26.40
N ALA A 8 14.53 -18.52 26.50
CA ALA A 8 13.79 -17.82 25.46
C ALA A 8 14.53 -17.65 24.13
N GLU A 9 13.76 -17.74 23.05
CA GLU A 9 14.10 -17.31 21.70
C GLU A 9 14.63 -15.87 21.75
N ARG A 10 15.94 -15.69 21.52
CA ARG A 10 16.50 -14.35 21.25
C ARG A 10 15.78 -13.81 20.03
N SER A 11 15.20 -12.61 20.16
CA SER A 11 14.46 -11.93 19.09
C SER A 11 15.28 -11.92 17.81
N ILE A 12 14.64 -12.04 16.65
CA ILE A 12 15.31 -11.92 15.34
C ILE A 12 16.06 -10.57 15.23
N LEU A 13 15.62 -9.57 16.00
CA LEU A 13 16.24 -8.25 16.13
C LEU A 13 17.53 -8.26 16.99
N ASP A 14 17.70 -9.24 17.88
CA ASP A 14 18.89 -9.41 18.73
C ASP A 14 19.97 -10.30 18.09
N ARG A 15 19.68 -10.89 16.93
CA ARG A 15 20.66 -11.67 16.16
C ARG A 15 21.46 -10.74 15.28
N GLU A 16 22.76 -10.66 15.55
CA GLU A 16 23.69 -10.01 14.64
C GLU A 16 23.55 -10.63 13.23
N PRO A 17 23.46 -9.80 12.18
CA PRO A 17 23.41 -10.27 10.79
C PRO A 17 24.57 -11.22 10.51
N ARG A 18 24.29 -12.36 9.87
CA ARG A 18 25.30 -13.39 9.55
C ARG A 18 26.51 -12.86 8.78
N GLU A 19 26.31 -11.77 8.03
CA GLU A 19 27.33 -11.08 7.25
C GLU A 19 28.32 -10.30 8.12
N LEU A 20 27.91 -9.90 9.34
CA LEU A 20 28.73 -9.15 10.29
C LEU A 20 29.47 -10.04 11.29
N THR A 21 29.03 -11.28 11.49
CA THR A 21 29.67 -12.28 12.37
C THR A 21 31.19 -12.41 12.20
N PRO A 22 31.76 -12.48 10.97
CA PRO A 22 33.22 -12.57 10.81
C PRO A 22 33.96 -11.29 11.24
N HIS A 23 33.32 -10.12 11.13
CA HIS A 23 33.91 -8.85 11.55
C HIS A 23 33.83 -8.65 13.07
N VAL A 24 32.75 -9.12 13.69
CA VAL A 24 32.58 -9.09 15.16
C VAL A 24 33.57 -10.04 15.83
N ALA A 25 33.73 -11.27 15.33
CA ALA A 25 34.72 -12.22 15.85
C ALA A 25 36.15 -11.67 15.74
N ARG A 26 36.53 -11.13 14.58
CA ARG A 26 37.84 -10.52 14.36
C ARG A 26 38.11 -9.31 15.25
N ASN A 27 37.08 -8.49 15.53
CA ASN A 27 37.21 -7.38 16.47
C ASN A 27 37.38 -7.88 17.91
N ALA A 28 36.63 -8.91 18.32
CA ALA A 28 36.76 -9.50 19.65
C ALA A 28 38.18 -10.06 19.88
N GLU A 29 38.76 -10.75 18.89
CA GLU A 29 40.14 -11.25 18.95
C GLU A 29 41.17 -10.12 19.06
N LEU A 30 40.99 -9.02 18.31
CA LEU A 30 41.88 -7.85 18.40
C LEU A 30 41.77 -7.15 19.75
N VAL A 31 40.57 -7.05 20.32
CA VAL A 31 40.35 -6.50 21.66
C VAL A 31 40.99 -7.41 22.71
N ASP A 32 40.84 -8.71 22.60
CA ASP A 32 41.39 -9.66 23.57
C ASP A 32 42.93 -9.69 23.55
N HIS A 33 43.53 -9.67 22.35
CA HIS A 33 44.97 -9.55 22.19
C HIS A 33 45.53 -8.23 22.75
N THR A 34 44.81 -7.11 22.57
CA THR A 34 45.24 -5.81 23.11
C THR A 34 45.10 -5.74 24.62
N LEU A 35 44.04 -6.31 25.19
CA LEU A 35 43.85 -6.44 26.65
C LEU A 35 44.94 -7.32 27.28
N THR A 36 45.23 -8.48 26.69
CA THR A 36 46.26 -9.41 27.18
C THR A 36 47.65 -8.78 27.16
N ARG A 37 47.99 -8.05 26.08
CA ARG A 37 49.24 -7.30 25.96
C ARG A 37 49.33 -6.14 26.96
N ALA A 38 48.21 -5.49 27.27
CA ALA A 38 48.13 -4.40 28.23
C ALA A 38 48.28 -4.88 29.69
N HIS A 39 47.86 -6.11 30.00
CA HIS A 39 47.97 -6.71 31.33
C HIS A 39 49.39 -7.21 31.63
N ALA A 40 50.14 -7.67 30.63
CA ALA A 40 51.48 -8.22 30.81
C ALA A 40 52.58 -7.19 31.16
N ASN A 41 52.33 -5.87 31.05
CA ASN A 41 53.34 -4.82 31.17
C ASN A 41 52.92 -3.65 32.08
N LEU A 42 52.57 -3.94 33.33
CA LEU A 42 52.07 -2.97 34.30
C LEU A 42 53.03 -1.79 34.56
N ILE A 43 54.34 -2.04 34.62
CA ILE A 43 55.36 -1.01 34.94
C ILE A 43 55.55 -0.02 33.78
N ARG A 44 55.60 -0.50 32.53
CA ARG A 44 55.62 0.34 31.31
C ARG A 44 54.29 1.06 31.05
N ARG A 45 53.22 0.66 31.73
CA ARG A 45 51.93 1.34 31.67
C ARG A 45 51.87 2.53 32.64
N LEU A 46 52.44 2.36 33.84
CA LEU A 46 52.43 3.37 34.90
C LEU A 46 53.50 4.47 34.71
N PHE A 47 54.64 4.14 34.09
CA PHE A 47 55.73 5.10 33.81
C PHE A 47 56.23 5.01 32.36
N PRO A 48 55.43 5.44 31.37
CA PRO A 48 55.85 5.46 29.96
C PRO A 48 56.89 6.56 29.73
N GLY A 49 57.91 6.23 28.93
CA GLY A 49 58.91 7.21 28.48
C GLY A 49 58.28 8.32 27.61
N GLU A 50 58.96 9.46 27.47
CA GLU A 50 58.43 10.62 26.73
C GLU A 50 58.09 10.27 25.27
N LEU A 51 58.95 9.50 24.61
CA LEU A 51 58.75 9.00 23.25
C LEU A 51 57.58 8.01 23.15
N GLU A 52 57.38 7.16 24.17
CA GLU A 52 56.25 6.23 24.23
C GLU A 52 54.90 6.95 24.44
N ARG A 53 54.89 8.07 25.18
CA ARG A 53 53.67 8.89 25.34
C ARG A 53 53.26 9.55 24.03
N ILE A 54 54.21 10.08 23.28
CA ILE A 54 53.97 10.70 21.96
C ILE A 54 53.45 9.66 20.97
N VAL A 55 54.10 8.49 20.91
CA VAL A 55 53.66 7.38 20.04
C VAL A 55 52.25 6.93 20.41
N ARG A 56 51.95 6.69 21.70
CA ARG A 56 50.59 6.32 22.13
C ARG A 56 49.55 7.39 21.83
N ALA A 57 49.90 8.68 21.98
CA ALA A 57 49.00 9.77 21.64
C ALA A 57 48.65 9.75 20.14
N HIS A 58 49.65 9.54 19.29
CA HIS A 58 49.46 9.43 17.84
C HIS A 58 48.67 8.19 17.44
N GLU A 59 48.94 7.04 18.06
CA GLU A 59 48.16 5.80 17.86
C GLU A 59 46.69 6.00 18.24
N LEU A 60 46.41 6.63 19.38
CA LEU A 60 45.05 6.94 19.81
C LEU A 60 44.34 7.91 18.85
N GLU A 61 45.06 8.90 18.33
CA GLU A 61 44.54 9.85 17.35
C GLU A 61 44.21 9.17 16.01
N GLN A 62 45.08 8.29 15.52
CA GLN A 62 44.82 7.48 14.33
C GLN A 62 43.61 6.56 14.50
N ILE A 63 43.51 5.90 15.66
CA ILE A 63 42.37 5.04 16.01
C ILE A 63 41.08 5.86 16.04
N LYS A 64 41.09 7.00 16.72
CA LYS A 64 39.93 7.90 16.81
C LYS A 64 39.47 8.37 15.43
N THR A 65 40.41 8.80 14.58
CA THR A 65 40.14 9.23 13.21
C THR A 65 39.56 8.09 12.38
N GLY A 66 40.09 6.87 12.52
CA GLY A 66 39.58 5.67 11.84
C GLY A 66 38.16 5.29 12.30
N PHE A 67 37.86 5.41 13.59
CA PHE A 67 36.50 5.19 14.11
C PHE A 67 35.52 6.25 13.60
N ASP A 68 35.90 7.53 13.63
CA ASP A 68 35.05 8.60 13.12
C ASP A 68 34.76 8.44 11.62
N TYR A 69 35.74 8.03 10.84
CA TYR A 69 35.57 7.73 9.42
C TYR A 69 34.58 6.58 9.18
N ARG A 70 34.76 5.44 9.86
CA ARG A 70 33.84 4.29 9.73
C ARG A 70 32.43 4.64 10.21
N ARG A 71 32.30 5.40 11.29
CA ARG A 71 31.01 5.89 11.80
C ARG A 71 30.29 6.75 10.77
N ARG A 72 31.00 7.67 10.11
CA ARG A 72 30.43 8.50 9.03
C ARG A 72 29.97 7.67 7.84
N ILE A 73 30.79 6.72 7.39
CA ILE A 73 30.40 5.82 6.29
C ILE A 73 29.16 5.01 6.66
N LEU A 74 29.15 4.42 7.87
CA LEU A 74 28.02 3.64 8.33
C LEU A 74 26.75 4.50 8.38
N HIS A 75 26.84 5.72 8.91
CA HIS A 75 25.72 6.65 8.97
C HIS A 75 25.19 6.95 7.57
N MET A 76 26.07 7.33 6.64
CA MET A 76 25.71 7.62 5.26
C MET A 76 25.09 6.41 4.55
N ALA A 77 25.62 5.21 4.79
CA ALA A 77 25.06 3.98 4.24
C ALA A 77 23.66 3.68 4.80
N VAL A 78 23.46 3.88 6.11
CA VAL A 78 22.16 3.73 6.77
C VAL A 78 21.15 4.73 6.23
N GLU A 79 21.52 6.02 6.13
CA GLU A 79 20.66 7.07 5.56
C GLU A 79 20.27 6.76 4.12
N THR A 80 21.23 6.34 3.30
CA THR A 80 20.98 5.96 1.89
C THR A 80 20.02 4.78 1.81
N LYS A 81 20.17 3.78 2.68
CA LYS A 81 19.26 2.63 2.73
C LYS A 81 17.87 3.01 3.23
N LEU A 82 17.79 3.87 4.23
CA LEU A 82 16.52 4.38 4.74
C LEU A 82 15.76 5.13 3.64
N GLN A 83 16.45 6.04 2.94
CA GLN A 83 15.87 6.78 1.83
C GLN A 83 15.40 5.84 0.70
N ALA A 84 16.20 4.83 0.33
CA ALA A 84 15.79 3.86 -0.68
C ALA A 84 14.54 3.07 -0.26
N VAL A 85 14.41 2.72 1.02
CA VAL A 85 13.20 2.06 1.55
C VAL A 85 12.00 3.00 1.50
N GLU A 86 12.15 4.26 1.88
CA GLU A 86 11.08 5.27 1.81
C GLU A 86 10.60 5.48 0.38
N GLU A 87 11.52 5.61 -0.58
CA GLU A 87 11.20 5.74 -2.01
C GLU A 87 10.46 4.51 -2.54
N MET A 88 10.90 3.31 -2.15
CA MET A 88 10.24 2.06 -2.53
C MET A 88 8.82 1.96 -1.95
N CYS A 89 8.64 2.29 -0.67
CA CYS A 89 7.33 2.34 -0.03
C CYS A 89 6.41 3.36 -0.70
N ASN A 90 6.91 4.56 -0.99
CA ASN A 90 6.13 5.59 -1.69
C ASN A 90 5.72 5.13 -3.09
N HIS A 91 6.65 4.51 -3.83
CA HIS A 91 6.35 3.98 -5.15
C HIS A 91 5.25 2.90 -5.09
N LEU A 92 5.38 1.92 -4.19
CA LEU A 92 4.38 0.87 -3.99
C LEU A 92 3.01 1.42 -3.57
N LEU A 93 2.98 2.44 -2.72
CA LEU A 93 1.73 3.08 -2.31
C LEU A 93 1.06 3.81 -3.47
N VAL A 94 1.84 4.48 -4.32
CA VAL A 94 1.31 5.20 -5.49
C VAL A 94 0.83 4.22 -6.55
N THR A 95 1.63 3.21 -6.89
CA THR A 95 1.27 2.19 -7.88
C THR A 95 0.08 1.37 -7.41
N GLY A 96 0.09 0.88 -6.17
CA GLY A 96 -1.03 0.12 -5.59
C GLY A 96 -2.33 0.93 -5.55
N LYS A 97 -2.28 2.22 -5.17
CA LYS A 97 -3.47 3.09 -5.25
C LYS A 97 -3.95 3.28 -6.68
N SER A 98 -3.04 3.40 -7.65
CA SER A 98 -3.41 3.55 -9.06
C SER A 98 -4.01 2.27 -9.64
N GLU A 99 -3.48 1.11 -9.28
CA GLU A 99 -3.99 -0.20 -9.70
C GLU A 99 -5.38 -0.45 -9.13
N ILE A 100 -5.58 -0.22 -7.82
CA ILE A 100 -6.91 -0.35 -7.19
C ILE A 100 -7.91 0.62 -7.83
N ARG A 101 -7.50 1.86 -8.14
CA ARG A 101 -8.36 2.82 -8.87
C ARG A 101 -8.72 2.31 -10.26
N ARG A 102 -7.78 1.70 -10.97
CA ARG A 102 -7.99 1.15 -12.31
C ARG A 102 -8.95 -0.04 -12.29
N GLU A 103 -8.68 -1.03 -11.43
CA GLU A 103 -9.55 -2.21 -11.26
C GLU A 103 -10.98 -1.80 -10.88
N ARG A 104 -11.09 -0.81 -10.00
CA ARG A 104 -12.39 -0.25 -9.61
C ARG A 104 -13.11 0.39 -10.80
N GLN A 105 -12.43 1.21 -11.59
CA GLN A 105 -13.02 1.82 -12.79
C GLN A 105 -13.45 0.77 -13.82
N GLU A 106 -12.63 -0.24 -14.06
CA GLU A 106 -12.95 -1.37 -14.94
C GLU A 106 -14.19 -2.13 -14.46
N PHE A 107 -14.27 -2.40 -13.15
CA PHE A 107 -15.43 -3.03 -12.54
C PHE A 107 -16.71 -2.21 -12.74
N PHE A 108 -16.69 -0.91 -12.42
CA PHE A 108 -17.88 -0.07 -12.58
C PHE A 108 -18.28 0.12 -14.05
N ALA A 109 -17.32 0.23 -14.97
CA ALA A 109 -17.61 0.26 -16.40
C ALA A 109 -18.33 -1.04 -16.85
N GLY A 110 -17.86 -2.19 -16.39
CA GLY A 110 -18.50 -3.48 -16.67
C GLY A 110 -19.91 -3.59 -16.09
N GLN A 111 -20.15 -3.08 -14.88
CA GLN A 111 -21.49 -3.05 -14.29
C GLN A 111 -22.42 -2.04 -14.98
N SER A 112 -21.90 -0.88 -15.37
CA SER A 112 -22.64 0.13 -16.13
C SER A 112 -23.13 -0.43 -17.46
N LEU A 113 -22.27 -1.16 -18.17
CA LEU A 113 -22.64 -1.79 -19.43
C LEU A 113 -23.74 -2.84 -19.24
N LYS A 114 -23.64 -3.67 -18.18
CA LYS A 114 -24.68 -4.66 -17.85
C LYS A 114 -26.02 -3.99 -17.52
N LEU A 115 -25.99 -2.90 -16.76
CA LEU A 115 -27.19 -2.13 -16.44
C LEU A 115 -27.82 -1.55 -17.71
N GLN A 116 -27.00 -0.96 -18.58
CA GLN A 116 -27.47 -0.40 -19.84
C GLN A 116 -28.13 -1.47 -20.73
N VAL A 117 -27.49 -2.62 -20.91
CA VAL A 117 -28.07 -3.72 -21.70
C VAL A 117 -29.40 -4.19 -21.10
N ALA A 118 -29.49 -4.33 -19.79
CA ALA A 118 -30.73 -4.73 -19.13
C ALA A 118 -31.84 -3.66 -19.26
N MET A 119 -31.48 -2.38 -19.19
CA MET A 119 -32.41 -1.27 -19.41
C MET A 119 -32.91 -1.24 -20.86
N ASP A 120 -32.03 -1.44 -21.82
CA ASP A 120 -32.37 -1.48 -23.26
C ASP A 120 -33.30 -2.66 -23.55
N GLU A 121 -33.00 -3.86 -23.05
CA GLU A 121 -33.87 -5.03 -23.17
C GLU A 121 -35.26 -4.79 -22.54
N CYS A 122 -35.29 -4.16 -21.37
CA CYS A 122 -36.55 -3.80 -20.69
C CYS A 122 -37.34 -2.76 -21.49
N ALA A 123 -36.67 -1.73 -22.03
CA ALA A 123 -37.27 -0.70 -22.85
C ALA A 123 -37.82 -1.26 -24.15
N GLU A 124 -37.09 -2.16 -24.82
CA GLU A 124 -37.60 -2.86 -26.00
C GLU A 124 -38.85 -3.69 -25.69
N ALA A 125 -38.84 -4.46 -24.59
CA ALA A 125 -39.98 -5.25 -24.18
C ALA A 125 -41.21 -4.38 -23.86
N PHE A 126 -40.99 -3.25 -23.17
CA PHE A 126 -42.02 -2.26 -22.86
C PHE A 126 -42.57 -1.62 -24.14
N ASN A 127 -41.72 -1.18 -25.05
CA ASN A 127 -42.13 -0.56 -26.32
C ASN A 127 -42.97 -1.52 -27.16
N ARG A 128 -42.55 -2.79 -27.30
CA ARG A 128 -43.36 -3.81 -28.00
C ARG A 128 -44.74 -3.98 -27.36
N GLN A 129 -44.82 -3.92 -26.02
CA GLN A 129 -46.09 -4.03 -25.31
C GLN A 129 -46.97 -2.80 -25.52
N ILE A 130 -46.39 -1.60 -25.47
CA ILE A 130 -47.08 -0.32 -25.67
C ILE A 130 -47.58 -0.18 -27.11
N ASP A 131 -46.75 -0.49 -28.11
CA ASP A 131 -47.14 -0.49 -29.52
C ASP A 131 -48.34 -1.42 -29.76
N GLY A 132 -48.31 -2.62 -29.17
CA GLY A 132 -49.44 -3.54 -29.24
C GLY A 132 -50.72 -3.01 -28.58
N ARG A 133 -50.61 -2.14 -27.56
CA ARG A 133 -51.77 -1.48 -26.93
C ARG A 133 -52.29 -0.32 -27.78
N PHE A 134 -51.42 0.49 -28.37
CA PHE A 134 -51.82 1.54 -29.31
C PHE A 134 -52.51 0.96 -30.55
N GLN A 135 -52.00 -0.12 -31.13
CA GLN A 135 -52.65 -0.82 -32.23
C GLN A 135 -54.07 -1.31 -31.87
N ARG A 136 -54.27 -1.79 -30.63
CA ARG A 136 -55.61 -2.18 -30.14
C ARG A 136 -56.51 -0.97 -29.92
N LEU A 137 -55.96 0.17 -29.53
CA LEU A 137 -56.69 1.42 -29.31
C LEU A 137 -57.36 1.93 -30.60
N ASP A 138 -56.71 1.74 -31.75
CA ASP A 138 -57.27 2.09 -33.07
C ASP A 138 -58.54 1.30 -33.42
N THR A 139 -58.70 0.10 -32.86
CA THR A 139 -59.88 -0.75 -33.09
C THR A 139 -61.11 -0.33 -32.26
N LEU A 140 -60.93 0.54 -31.25
CA LEU A 140 -62.02 0.98 -30.38
C LEU A 140 -62.93 1.98 -31.10
N ARG A 141 -64.22 1.65 -31.23
CA ARG A 141 -65.22 2.54 -31.88
C ARG A 141 -65.62 3.76 -31.05
N HIS A 142 -65.54 3.68 -29.72
CA HIS A 142 -65.98 4.76 -28.83
C HIS A 142 -64.86 5.78 -28.62
N GLU A 143 -65.06 6.98 -29.16
CA GLU A 143 -64.05 8.05 -29.19
C GLU A 143 -63.60 8.52 -27.79
N TYR A 144 -64.53 8.61 -26.83
CA TYR A 144 -64.20 8.98 -25.45
C TYR A 144 -63.30 7.93 -24.76
N LEU A 145 -63.60 6.64 -24.95
CA LEU A 145 -62.80 5.55 -24.39
C LEU A 145 -61.41 5.51 -25.03
N ARG A 146 -61.33 5.79 -26.33
CA ARG A 146 -60.07 5.88 -27.08
C ARG A 146 -59.17 6.98 -26.50
N ARG A 147 -59.68 8.21 -26.37
CA ARG A 147 -58.91 9.35 -25.82
C ARG A 147 -58.42 9.10 -24.39
N LYS A 148 -59.29 8.56 -23.53
CA LYS A 148 -58.93 8.31 -22.13
C LYS A 148 -57.85 7.22 -22.00
N GLU A 149 -57.92 6.18 -22.82
CA GLU A 149 -56.91 5.12 -22.81
C GLU A 149 -55.59 5.58 -23.45
N GLU A 150 -55.64 6.46 -24.46
CA GLU A 150 -54.47 7.11 -25.05
C GLU A 150 -53.71 7.97 -24.02
N GLU A 151 -54.41 8.83 -23.29
CA GLU A 151 -53.83 9.62 -22.18
C GLU A 151 -53.17 8.72 -21.13
N ARG A 152 -53.80 7.60 -20.79
CA ARG A 152 -53.25 6.63 -19.84
C ARG A 152 -51.98 5.97 -20.37
N LEU A 153 -51.94 5.60 -21.65
CA LEU A 153 -50.76 5.00 -22.27
C LEU A 153 -49.60 6.00 -22.34
N LEU A 154 -49.87 7.24 -22.75
CA LEU A 154 -48.86 8.31 -22.76
C LEU A 154 -48.26 8.55 -21.37
N LYS A 155 -49.11 8.64 -20.34
CA LYS A 155 -48.66 8.77 -18.96
C LYS A 155 -47.80 7.60 -18.50
N ALA A 156 -48.12 6.38 -18.93
CA ALA A 156 -47.32 5.20 -18.59
C ALA A 156 -45.93 5.23 -19.26
N VAL A 157 -45.83 5.73 -20.49
CA VAL A 157 -44.56 5.93 -21.20
C VAL A 157 -43.70 6.97 -20.47
N GLU A 158 -44.28 8.12 -20.11
CA GLU A 158 -43.57 9.16 -19.34
C GLU A 158 -43.03 8.63 -18.01
N GLN A 159 -43.86 7.90 -17.26
CA GLN A 159 -43.46 7.30 -15.98
C GLN A 159 -42.34 6.27 -16.15
N PHE A 160 -42.38 5.49 -17.22
CA PHE A 160 -41.35 4.49 -17.50
C PHE A 160 -40.00 5.15 -17.82
N HIS A 161 -39.98 6.18 -18.68
CA HIS A 161 -38.75 6.91 -18.97
C HIS A 161 -38.19 7.64 -17.74
N ALA A 162 -39.05 8.25 -16.92
CA ALA A 162 -38.63 8.86 -15.67
C ALA A 162 -37.97 7.85 -14.71
N MET A 163 -38.52 6.64 -14.62
CA MET A 163 -37.95 5.56 -13.81
C MET A 163 -36.57 5.10 -14.35
N LEU A 164 -36.40 5.01 -15.67
CA LEU A 164 -35.10 4.67 -16.27
C LEU A 164 -34.04 5.75 -15.97
N ASP A 165 -34.43 7.02 -16.09
CA ASP A 165 -33.55 8.15 -15.78
C ASP A 165 -33.14 8.18 -14.31
N GLU A 166 -34.09 7.92 -13.40
CA GLU A 166 -33.83 7.83 -11.95
C GLU A 166 -32.89 6.66 -11.63
N LEU A 167 -33.11 5.48 -12.22
CA LEU A 167 -32.24 4.31 -12.05
C LEU A 167 -30.80 4.59 -12.51
N ALA A 168 -30.64 5.24 -13.66
CA ALA A 168 -29.34 5.64 -14.18
C ALA A 168 -28.66 6.67 -13.27
N ALA A 169 -29.41 7.65 -12.77
CA ALA A 169 -28.91 8.67 -11.86
C ALA A 169 -28.47 8.08 -10.51
N GLU A 170 -29.24 7.17 -9.92
CA GLU A 170 -28.89 6.47 -8.69
C GLU A 170 -27.62 5.63 -8.86
N PHE A 171 -27.49 4.91 -9.98
CA PHE A 171 -26.29 4.13 -10.27
C PHE A 171 -25.05 5.01 -10.38
N VAL A 172 -25.17 6.15 -11.08
CA VAL A 172 -24.10 7.16 -11.16
C VAL A 172 -23.78 7.72 -9.78
N ALA A 173 -24.78 7.99 -8.93
CA ALA A 173 -24.58 8.48 -7.57
C ALA A 173 -23.79 7.46 -6.71
N ILE A 174 -24.12 6.16 -6.79
CA ILE A 174 -23.39 5.09 -6.09
C ILE A 174 -21.92 5.05 -6.50
N ILE A 175 -21.63 5.23 -7.80
CA ILE A 175 -20.25 5.31 -8.30
C ILE A 175 -19.51 6.49 -7.66
N HIS A 176 -20.13 7.67 -7.65
CA HIS A 176 -19.51 8.89 -7.13
C HIS A 176 -19.32 8.86 -5.61
N GLU A 177 -20.29 8.34 -4.86
CA GLU A 177 -20.18 8.21 -3.40
C GLU A 177 -19.07 7.23 -3.01
N GLY A 178 -18.92 6.16 -3.80
CA GLY A 178 -17.81 5.24 -3.65
C GLY A 178 -16.44 5.90 -3.90
N VAL A 179 -16.30 6.80 -4.87
CA VAL A 179 -15.02 7.43 -5.25
C VAL A 179 -14.53 8.45 -4.22
N ASN A 180 -15.43 9.00 -3.40
CA ASN A 180 -15.12 10.05 -2.41
C ASN A 180 -14.86 9.52 -0.97
N ARG A 181 -14.94 8.21 -0.73
CA ARG A 181 -14.50 7.55 0.52
C ARG A 181 -13.21 6.77 0.29
#